data_AF-A0AAV2YYT3-F1
#
_entry.id   AF-A0AAV2YYT3-F1
#
_cell.length_a   1.000
_cell.length_b   1.000
_cell.length_c   1.000
_cell.angle_alpha   90.00
_cell.angle_beta   90.00
_cell.angle_gamma   90.00
#
_symmetry.space_group_name_H-M   'P 1'
#
loop_
_entity.id
_entity.type
_entity.pdbx_description
1 polymer ?
#
loop_
_entity_poly.entity_id
_entity_poly.type
_entity_poly.pdbx_seq_one_letter_code
_entity_poly.pdbx_strand_id
1 'polypeptide(L)'
;MIETKSVEDLCIRLQLTKADVWKLRKQFNDQDVDHSGLITQAEFFHLVRETRRPLTKLIFRLAHVPAAKTRITFDEYVSCACQFAALSDTELLRFLFDSYNASSGGAGLTEKDIGKLAQDFQSMDASYANNITVATQRMVQSRDQMARDGVLPFEDFERMVRANKLAFMPFLQLQRNVRQGTLGEAFWVEKLRCQVILDRLLLFMRKHHGQLPPLPWRDSLARFFLTRETANTKLFALARTMYDSVGTT
;
A
#
# COMPACT_ATOMS: atom_id res chain seq x y z
N MET A 1 10.24 19.37 -6.67
CA MET A 1 9.53 18.75 -7.80
C MET A 1 9.86 17.26 -7.77
N ILE A 2 9.06 16.37 -8.36
CA ILE A 2 9.42 14.95 -8.48
C ILE A 2 10.60 14.84 -9.44
N GLU A 3 11.62 14.05 -9.09
CA GLU A 3 12.89 13.99 -9.80
C GLU A 3 13.03 12.72 -10.63
N THR A 4 12.37 11.65 -10.21
CA THR A 4 12.48 10.31 -10.79
C THR A 4 11.21 9.91 -11.52
N LYS A 5 11.39 9.31 -12.70
CA LYS A 5 10.28 8.84 -13.54
C LYS A 5 9.41 7.79 -12.83
N SER A 6 10.00 6.90 -12.04
CA SER A 6 9.24 5.88 -11.30
C SER A 6 8.25 6.49 -10.31
N VAL A 7 8.61 7.62 -9.69
CA VAL A 7 7.73 8.33 -8.76
C VAL A 7 6.70 9.17 -9.49
N GLU A 8 7.03 9.70 -10.66
CA GLU A 8 6.05 10.33 -11.54
C GLU A 8 4.98 9.31 -11.99
N ASP A 9 5.40 8.14 -12.45
CA ASP A 9 4.52 7.03 -12.81
C ASP A 9 3.65 6.59 -11.62
N LEU A 10 4.24 6.51 -10.41
CA LEU A 10 3.49 6.26 -9.18
C LEU A 10 2.40 7.32 -8.95
N CYS A 11 2.76 8.60 -9.03
CA CYS A 11 1.81 9.70 -8.86
C CYS A 11 0.66 9.62 -9.86
N ILE A 12 0.97 9.30 -11.13
CA ILE A 12 -0.03 9.13 -12.19
C ILE A 12 -0.97 7.97 -11.88
N ARG A 13 -0.43 6.78 -11.52
CA ARG A 13 -1.25 5.61 -11.15
C ARG A 13 -2.16 5.88 -9.96
N LEU A 14 -1.63 6.58 -8.95
CA LEU A 14 -2.38 6.98 -7.75
C LEU A 14 -3.24 8.22 -7.98
N GLN A 15 -3.24 8.78 -9.19
CA GLN A 15 -4.02 9.95 -9.57
C GLN A 15 -3.73 11.16 -8.66
N LEU A 16 -2.50 11.29 -8.18
CA LEU A 16 -2.09 12.43 -7.37
C LEU A 16 -2.01 13.67 -8.25
N THR A 17 -2.66 14.74 -7.83
CA THR A 17 -2.58 16.03 -8.53
C THR A 17 -1.31 16.77 -8.14
N LYS A 18 -0.93 17.79 -8.93
CA LYS A 18 0.16 18.70 -8.55
C LYS A 18 -0.04 19.33 -7.17
N ALA A 19 -1.29 19.64 -6.81
CA ALA A 19 -1.62 20.18 -5.49
C ALA A 19 -1.38 19.16 -4.37
N ASP A 20 -1.68 17.88 -4.61
CA ASP A 20 -1.43 16.80 -3.64
C ASP A 20 0.08 16.61 -3.42
N VAL A 21 0.85 16.55 -4.51
CA VAL A 21 2.31 16.46 -4.46
C VAL A 21 2.92 17.68 -3.77
N TRP A 22 2.35 18.87 -3.98
CA TRP A 22 2.81 20.07 -3.30
C TRP A 22 2.55 20.03 -1.79
N LYS A 23 1.41 19.50 -1.34
CA LYS A 23 1.14 19.27 0.09
C LYS A 23 2.15 18.30 0.71
N LEU A 24 2.45 17.20 0.03
CA LEU A 24 3.48 16.25 0.46
C LEU A 24 4.86 16.93 0.52
N ARG A 25 5.20 17.77 -0.47
CA ARG A 25 6.46 18.51 -0.49
C ARG A 25 6.55 19.50 0.66
N LYS A 26 5.46 20.17 0.99
CA LYS A 26 5.40 21.07 2.14
C LYS A 26 5.68 20.30 3.44
N GLN A 27 4.98 19.18 3.66
CA GLN A 27 5.22 18.31 4.82
C GLN A 27 6.69 17.87 4.92
N PHE A 28 7.29 17.42 3.81
CA PHE A 28 8.69 17.04 3.76
C PHE A 28 9.62 18.20 4.12
N ASN A 29 9.43 19.37 3.50
CA ASN A 29 10.25 20.55 3.73
C ASN A 29 10.14 21.07 5.18
N ASP A 30 8.98 20.87 5.83
CA ASP A 30 8.78 21.24 7.23
C ASP A 30 9.66 20.39 8.19
N GLN A 31 10.15 19.23 7.75
CA GLN A 31 11.10 18.38 8.50
C GLN A 31 12.55 18.55 8.04
N ASP A 32 12.77 18.96 6.79
CA ASP A 32 14.08 19.28 6.22
C ASP A 32 14.53 20.69 6.66
N VAL A 33 14.75 20.85 7.97
CA VAL A 33 15.07 22.13 8.64
C VAL A 33 16.37 22.75 8.11
N ASP A 34 17.33 21.92 7.71
CA ASP A 34 18.60 22.36 7.14
C ASP A 34 18.54 22.60 5.62
N HIS A 35 17.38 22.38 5.00
CA HIS A 35 17.15 22.50 3.56
C HIS A 35 18.14 21.68 2.72
N SER A 36 18.56 20.53 3.25
CA SER A 36 19.49 19.62 2.59
C SER A 36 18.84 18.84 1.45
N GLY A 37 17.50 18.85 1.36
CA GLY A 37 16.72 18.00 0.47
C GLY A 37 16.60 16.56 0.98
N LEU A 38 17.01 16.29 2.23
CA LEU A 38 17.15 14.96 2.80
C LEU A 38 16.65 14.92 4.25
N ILE A 39 15.67 14.06 4.52
CA ILE A 39 15.23 13.81 5.91
C ILE A 39 15.85 12.51 6.46
N THR A 40 16.03 12.42 7.76
CA THR A 40 16.42 11.19 8.44
C THR A 40 15.26 10.18 8.47
N GLN A 41 15.56 8.90 8.72
CA GLN A 41 14.48 7.91 8.94
C GLN A 41 13.60 8.26 10.15
N ALA A 42 14.13 8.97 11.16
CA ALA A 42 13.36 9.40 12.32
C ALA A 42 12.33 10.49 11.94
N GLU A 43 12.76 11.49 11.18
CA GLU A 43 11.88 12.53 10.62
C GLU A 43 10.82 11.93 9.68
N PHE A 44 11.17 10.93 8.86
CA PHE A 44 10.19 10.19 8.08
C PHE A 44 9.10 9.56 8.96
N PHE A 45 9.49 8.85 10.02
CA PHE A 45 8.51 8.22 10.92
C PHE A 45 7.67 9.26 11.67
N HIS A 46 8.23 10.42 11.99
CA HIS A 46 7.48 11.55 12.53
C HIS A 46 6.39 12.03 11.54
N LEU A 47 6.72 12.21 10.25
CA LEU A 47 5.75 12.59 9.20
C LEU A 47 4.59 11.61 9.11
N VAL A 48 4.89 10.32 9.11
CA VAL A 48 3.85 9.27 9.00
C VAL A 48 3.20 8.91 10.33
N ARG A 49 3.42 9.73 11.38
CA ARG A 49 2.83 9.58 12.72
C ARG A 49 3.09 8.21 13.34
N GLU A 50 4.32 7.73 13.20
CA GLU A 50 4.70 6.40 13.63
C GLU A 50 6.02 6.42 14.40
N THR A 51 6.25 5.38 15.20
CA THR A 51 7.54 5.17 15.87
C THR A 51 8.31 4.07 15.17
N ARG A 52 9.64 4.22 15.04
CA ARG A 52 10.49 3.23 14.38
C ARG A 52 10.40 1.87 15.10
N ARG A 53 9.92 0.83 14.41
CA ARG A 53 9.78 -0.54 14.92
C ARG A 53 10.15 -1.54 13.82
N PRO A 54 10.36 -2.84 14.14
CA PRO A 54 10.62 -3.88 13.14
C PRO A 54 9.66 -3.84 11.94
N LEU A 55 8.34 -3.78 12.18
CA LEU A 55 7.32 -3.74 11.13
C LEU A 55 7.31 -2.46 10.30
N THR A 56 7.74 -1.32 10.85
CA THR A 56 7.69 -0.06 10.11
C THR A 56 8.78 0.01 9.04
N LYS A 57 9.83 -0.81 9.16
CA LYS A 57 10.84 -1.00 8.10
C LYS A 57 10.26 -1.63 6.84
N LEU A 58 9.10 -2.29 6.93
CA LEU A 58 8.40 -2.82 5.76
C LEU A 58 8.03 -1.72 4.78
N ILE A 59 7.75 -0.50 5.26
CA ILE A 59 7.42 0.64 4.39
C ILE A 59 8.59 0.98 3.45
N PHE A 60 9.83 0.94 3.95
CA PHE A 60 11.02 1.15 3.11
C PHE A 60 11.20 0.02 2.10
N ARG A 61 10.98 -1.22 2.53
CA ARG A 61 11.08 -2.37 1.62
C ARG A 61 10.07 -2.29 0.48
N LEU A 62 8.83 -1.90 0.76
CA LEU A 62 7.79 -1.75 -0.27
C LEU A 62 8.23 -0.80 -1.38
N ALA A 63 8.91 0.30 -1.02
CA ALA A 63 9.42 1.29 -1.95
C ALA A 63 10.84 1.02 -2.45
N HIS A 64 11.40 -0.17 -2.18
CA HIS A 64 12.77 -0.54 -2.52
C HIS A 64 13.87 0.40 -1.98
N VAL A 65 13.61 1.05 -0.84
CA VAL A 65 14.61 1.89 -0.16
C VAL A 65 15.54 1.00 0.67
N PRO A 66 16.87 1.05 0.45
CA PRO A 66 17.81 0.20 1.19
C PRO A 66 17.78 0.45 2.69
N ALA A 67 17.75 -0.61 3.50
CA ALA A 67 17.67 -0.50 4.96
C ALA A 67 18.88 0.23 5.58
N ALA A 68 20.05 0.17 4.93
CA ALA A 68 21.28 0.85 5.37
C ALA A 68 21.25 2.36 5.11
N LYS A 69 20.34 2.85 4.25
CA LYS A 69 20.27 4.27 3.89
C LYS A 69 19.75 5.08 5.07
N THR A 70 20.54 6.00 5.60
CA THR A 70 20.17 6.77 6.81
C THR A 70 19.27 7.96 6.53
N ARG A 71 19.31 8.48 5.30
CA ARG A 71 18.54 9.64 4.84
C ARG A 71 17.69 9.32 3.61
N ILE A 72 16.58 10.04 3.48
CA ILE A 72 15.48 9.79 2.56
C ILE A 72 15.27 11.04 1.72
N THR A 73 15.25 10.90 0.40
CA THR A 73 14.91 11.99 -0.53
C THR A 73 13.40 12.23 -0.56
N PHE A 74 12.98 13.35 -1.14
CA PHE A 74 11.54 13.60 -1.33
C PHE A 74 10.85 12.50 -2.15
N ASP A 75 11.49 12.02 -3.22
CA ASP A 75 10.96 10.97 -4.09
C ASP A 75 10.81 9.63 -3.35
N GLU A 76 11.75 9.29 -2.48
CA GLU A 76 11.67 8.10 -1.62
C GLU A 76 10.59 8.27 -0.54
N TYR A 77 10.42 9.46 0.03
CA TYR A 77 9.32 9.75 0.94
C TYR A 77 7.96 9.53 0.27
N VAL A 78 7.76 10.09 -0.94
CA VAL A 78 6.54 9.89 -1.73
C VAL A 78 6.36 8.41 -2.05
N SER A 79 7.42 7.72 -2.49
CA SER A 79 7.38 6.29 -2.79
C SER A 79 6.94 5.46 -1.59
N CYS A 80 7.57 5.65 -0.44
CA CYS A 80 7.27 4.94 0.79
C CYS A 80 5.85 5.21 1.29
N ALA A 81 5.52 6.48 1.47
CA ALA A 81 4.29 6.86 2.13
C ALA A 81 3.07 6.61 1.23
N CYS A 82 3.14 7.00 -0.05
CA CYS A 82 2.00 6.89 -0.95
C CYS A 82 1.73 5.45 -1.38
N GLN A 83 2.76 4.62 -1.63
CA GLN A 83 2.54 3.21 -1.95
C GLN A 83 1.90 2.49 -0.77
N PHE A 84 2.42 2.67 0.45
CA PHE A 84 1.89 1.99 1.62
C PHE A 84 0.47 2.45 1.97
N ALA A 85 0.21 3.76 1.89
CA ALA A 85 -1.12 4.32 2.12
C ALA A 85 -2.18 3.81 1.12
N ALA A 86 -1.76 3.57 -0.13
CA ALA A 86 -2.64 3.18 -1.22
C ALA A 86 -2.86 1.66 -1.34
N LEU A 87 -2.29 0.82 -0.45
CA LEU A 87 -2.61 -0.62 -0.44
C LEU A 87 -4.05 -0.83 0.03
N SER A 88 -4.82 -1.65 -0.69
CA SER A 88 -6.06 -2.22 -0.17
C SER A 88 -5.78 -3.18 0.99
N ASP A 89 -6.82 -3.57 1.74
CA ASP A 89 -6.68 -4.54 2.84
C ASP A 89 -6.02 -5.85 2.37
N THR A 90 -6.43 -6.38 1.21
CA THR A 90 -5.88 -7.63 0.69
C THR A 90 -4.44 -7.45 0.20
N GLU A 91 -4.11 -6.35 -0.46
CA GLU A 91 -2.72 -6.06 -0.88
C GLU A 91 -1.81 -5.82 0.32
N LEU A 92 -2.30 -5.17 1.37
CA LEU A 92 -1.58 -4.95 2.62
C LEU A 92 -1.23 -6.29 3.29
N LEU A 93 -2.20 -7.22 3.36
CA LEU A 93 -1.98 -8.55 3.90
C LEU A 93 -1.08 -9.40 3.01
N ARG A 94 -1.22 -9.33 1.68
CA ARG A 94 -0.34 -10.01 0.73
C ARG A 94 1.09 -9.51 0.88
N PHE A 95 1.27 -8.20 0.95
CA PHE A 95 2.56 -7.59 1.18
C PHE A 95 3.19 -8.06 2.50
N LEU A 96 2.42 -8.14 3.59
CA LEU A 96 2.90 -8.68 4.87
C LEU A 96 3.26 -10.17 4.76
N PHE A 97 2.49 -10.96 4.03
CA PHE A 97 2.77 -12.37 3.79
C PHE A 97 4.09 -12.56 3.02
N ASP A 98 4.19 -11.94 1.85
CA ASP A 98 5.38 -12.03 0.98
C ASP A 98 6.63 -11.52 1.69
N SER A 99 6.44 -10.49 2.50
CA SER A 99 7.44 -9.89 3.37
C SER A 99 8.16 -10.88 4.29
N TYR A 100 7.45 -11.87 4.80
CA TYR A 100 8.01 -12.87 5.71
C TYR A 100 8.38 -14.15 4.95
N ASN A 101 7.56 -14.55 3.97
CA ASN A 101 7.81 -15.71 3.12
C ASN A 101 9.11 -15.60 2.29
N ALA A 102 9.42 -14.39 1.78
CA ALA A 102 10.67 -14.15 1.07
C ALA A 102 11.92 -14.33 1.97
N SER A 103 11.78 -14.24 3.29
CA SER A 103 12.91 -14.41 4.22
C SER A 103 13.30 -15.87 4.47
N SER A 104 12.43 -16.80 4.06
CA SER A 104 12.58 -18.25 4.20
C SER A 104 12.60 -18.99 2.86
N GLY A 105 12.52 -18.26 1.74
CA GLY A 105 12.73 -18.78 0.38
C GLY A 105 11.56 -19.56 -0.22
N GLY A 106 10.33 -19.41 0.32
CA GLY A 106 9.30 -20.44 0.19
C GLY A 106 8.05 -20.12 -0.64
N ALA A 107 7.28 -21.18 -0.91
CA ALA A 107 5.95 -21.20 -1.52
C ALA A 107 4.81 -20.85 -0.52
N GLY A 108 5.14 -20.57 0.74
CA GLY A 108 4.22 -20.21 1.82
C GLY A 108 4.94 -20.05 3.16
N LEU A 109 4.25 -19.46 4.16
CA LEU A 109 4.87 -19.15 5.46
C LEU A 109 5.15 -20.41 6.27
N THR A 110 6.38 -20.57 6.73
CA THR A 110 6.78 -21.65 7.64
C THR A 110 6.49 -21.29 9.11
N GLU A 111 6.60 -22.26 10.01
CA GLU A 111 6.50 -22.02 11.47
C GLU A 111 7.49 -20.96 11.95
N LYS A 112 8.71 -20.95 11.40
CA LYS A 112 9.74 -19.95 11.73
C LYS A 112 9.32 -18.53 11.32
N ASP A 113 8.71 -18.37 10.15
CA ASP A 113 8.26 -17.07 9.64
C ASP A 113 7.12 -16.53 10.50
N ILE A 114 6.20 -17.41 10.85
CA ILE A 114 5.08 -17.15 11.73
C ILE A 114 5.57 -16.73 13.12
N GLY A 115 6.58 -17.41 13.68
CA GLY A 115 7.19 -17.04 14.95
C GLY A 115 7.84 -15.65 14.92
N LYS A 116 8.56 -15.33 13.84
CA LYS A 116 9.14 -14.00 13.62
C LYS A 116 8.07 -12.92 13.48
N LEU A 117 7.00 -13.19 12.74
CA LEU A 117 5.86 -12.29 12.60
C LEU A 117 5.24 -11.99 13.96
N ALA A 118 4.99 -13.02 14.77
CA ALA A 118 4.45 -12.84 16.11
C ALA A 118 5.38 -11.94 16.94
N GLN A 119 6.69 -12.22 16.97
CA GLN A 119 7.70 -11.44 17.69
C GLN A 119 7.70 -9.95 17.28
N ASP A 120 7.68 -9.67 15.99
CA ASP A 120 7.69 -8.31 15.46
C ASP A 120 6.41 -7.54 15.82
N PHE A 121 5.25 -8.21 15.91
CA PHE A 121 4.05 -7.57 16.44
C PHE A 121 4.10 -7.33 17.96
N GLN A 122 4.74 -8.20 18.74
CA GLN A 122 4.91 -7.97 20.19
C GLN A 122 5.68 -6.67 20.46
N SER A 123 6.63 -6.34 19.59
CA SER A 123 7.40 -5.10 19.68
C SER A 123 6.57 -3.83 19.42
N MET A 124 5.37 -3.96 18.84
CA MET A 124 4.47 -2.83 18.68
C MET A 124 3.65 -2.61 19.96
N ASP A 125 3.04 -3.65 20.49
CA ASP A 125 2.27 -3.56 21.72
C ASP A 125 2.11 -4.97 22.32
N ALA A 126 2.56 -5.10 23.57
CA ALA A 126 2.57 -6.36 24.31
C ALA A 126 1.16 -6.94 24.53
N SER A 127 0.10 -6.12 24.51
CA SER A 127 -1.28 -6.59 24.62
C SER A 127 -1.75 -7.35 23.37
N TYR A 128 -1.15 -7.10 22.21
CA TYR A 128 -1.47 -7.82 20.97
C TYR A 128 -0.62 -9.08 20.78
N ALA A 129 0.56 -9.11 21.40
CA ALA A 129 1.48 -10.24 21.38
C ALA A 129 0.78 -11.57 21.70
N ASN A 130 0.07 -11.61 22.83
CA ASN A 130 -0.56 -12.84 23.30
C ASN A 130 -1.74 -13.25 22.41
N ASN A 131 -2.49 -12.27 21.87
CA ASN A 131 -3.59 -12.52 20.95
C ASN A 131 -3.11 -13.08 19.61
N ILE A 132 -1.97 -12.60 19.10
CA ILE A 132 -1.35 -13.13 17.88
C ILE A 132 -0.78 -14.50 18.17
N THR A 133 0.02 -14.67 19.22
CA THR A 133 0.57 -15.98 19.57
C THR A 133 -0.53 -17.02 19.75
N VAL A 134 -1.63 -16.70 20.43
CA VAL A 134 -2.78 -17.61 20.58
C VAL A 134 -3.55 -17.82 19.27
N ALA A 135 -3.82 -16.77 18.48
CA ALA A 135 -4.48 -16.92 17.18
C ALA A 135 -3.64 -17.78 16.23
N THR A 136 -2.34 -17.54 16.21
CA THR A 136 -1.34 -18.25 15.45
C THR A 136 -1.17 -19.69 15.91
N GLN A 137 -1.04 -19.94 17.22
CA GLN A 137 -0.95 -21.30 17.79
C GLN A 137 -2.22 -22.11 17.53
N ARG A 138 -3.40 -21.50 17.75
CA ARG A 138 -4.69 -22.12 17.42
C ARG A 138 -4.79 -22.44 15.94
N MET A 139 -4.10 -21.71 15.07
CA MET A 139 -4.11 -21.96 13.62
C MET A 139 -3.10 -22.99 13.17
N VAL A 140 -1.90 -23.02 13.75
CA VAL A 140 -0.95 -24.13 13.59
C VAL A 140 -1.58 -25.44 14.06
N GLN A 141 -2.37 -25.41 15.14
CA GLN A 141 -3.01 -26.59 15.72
C GLN A 141 -4.32 -26.99 15.03
N SER A 142 -5.01 -26.09 14.31
CA SER A 142 -6.36 -26.35 13.77
C SER A 142 -6.43 -26.83 12.33
N ARG A 143 -5.31 -27.00 11.60
CA ARG A 143 -5.36 -27.42 10.19
C ARG A 143 -4.34 -28.47 9.76
N ASP A 144 -4.90 -29.55 9.20
CA ASP A 144 -4.22 -30.66 8.54
C ASP A 144 -3.25 -30.26 7.41
N GLN A 145 -3.36 -29.06 6.79
CA GLN A 145 -2.51 -28.66 5.65
C GLN A 145 -1.10 -28.19 6.05
N MET A 146 -0.95 -27.38 7.10
CA MET A 146 0.39 -27.07 7.63
C MET A 146 1.03 -28.32 8.25
N ALA A 147 0.22 -29.20 8.84
CA ALA A 147 0.67 -30.50 9.33
C ALA A 147 1.13 -31.45 8.20
N ARG A 148 0.58 -31.32 6.98
CA ARG A 148 0.95 -32.11 5.80
C ARG A 148 2.12 -31.52 5.00
N ASP A 149 2.11 -30.21 4.77
CA ASP A 149 3.01 -29.54 3.83
C ASP A 149 4.06 -28.65 4.52
N GLY A 150 3.93 -28.41 5.82
CA GLY A 150 4.86 -27.58 6.60
C GLY A 150 4.77 -26.06 6.33
N VAL A 151 3.84 -25.63 5.47
CA VAL A 151 3.69 -24.22 5.04
C VAL A 151 2.25 -23.74 5.09
N LEU A 152 2.06 -22.44 5.31
CA LEU A 152 0.78 -21.75 5.30
C LEU A 152 0.65 -20.91 4.00
N PRO A 153 -0.27 -21.25 3.08
CA PRO A 153 -0.52 -20.46 1.87
C PRO A 153 -1.24 -19.14 2.19
N PHE A 154 -1.21 -18.20 1.25
CA PHE A 154 -1.74 -16.85 1.46
C PHE A 154 -3.24 -16.83 1.74
N GLU A 155 -4.03 -17.66 1.05
CA GLU A 155 -5.50 -17.70 1.20
C GLU A 155 -5.90 -18.08 2.63
N ASP A 156 -5.10 -18.94 3.25
CA ASP A 156 -5.28 -19.35 4.64
C ASP A 156 -4.77 -18.31 5.62
N PHE A 157 -3.66 -17.65 5.31
CA PHE A 157 -3.18 -16.49 6.07
C PHE A 157 -4.19 -15.33 6.04
N GLU A 158 -4.79 -15.03 4.90
CA GLU A 158 -5.79 -13.96 4.81
C GLU A 158 -7.04 -14.33 5.63
N ARG A 159 -7.50 -15.59 5.54
CA ARG A 159 -8.62 -16.07 6.35
C ARG A 159 -8.31 -15.99 7.85
N MET A 160 -7.07 -16.31 8.26
CA MET A 160 -6.59 -16.14 9.64
C MET A 160 -6.77 -14.71 10.12
N VAL A 161 -6.21 -13.76 9.37
CA VAL A 161 -6.18 -12.36 9.77
C VAL A 161 -7.59 -11.83 9.86
N ARG A 162 -8.46 -12.22 8.92
CA ARG A 162 -9.88 -11.81 8.92
C ARG A 162 -10.66 -12.41 10.10
N ALA A 163 -10.35 -13.63 10.53
CA ALA A 163 -10.96 -14.23 11.72
C ALA A 163 -10.43 -13.63 13.03
N ASN A 164 -9.19 -13.14 13.03
CA ASN A 164 -8.50 -12.63 14.22
C ASN A 164 -8.06 -11.17 14.04
N LYS A 165 -8.95 -10.30 13.52
CA LYS A 165 -8.59 -8.91 13.17
C LYS A 165 -7.90 -8.15 14.29
N LEU A 166 -8.34 -8.33 15.53
CA LEU A 166 -7.77 -7.67 16.70
C LEU A 166 -6.27 -7.97 16.84
N ALA A 167 -5.84 -9.20 16.57
CA ALA A 167 -4.45 -9.60 16.62
C ALA A 167 -3.60 -8.80 15.60
N PHE A 168 -4.15 -8.49 14.42
CA PHE A 168 -3.45 -7.77 13.36
C PHE A 168 -3.66 -6.25 13.38
N MET A 169 -4.43 -5.73 14.34
CA MET A 169 -4.70 -4.30 14.46
C MET A 169 -3.45 -3.41 14.47
N PRO A 170 -2.32 -3.76 15.11
CA PRO A 170 -1.12 -2.91 15.08
C PRO A 170 -0.63 -2.60 13.65
N PHE A 171 -0.72 -3.57 12.74
CA PHE A 171 -0.30 -3.38 11.35
C PHE A 171 -1.34 -2.63 10.52
N LEU A 172 -2.63 -2.83 10.79
CA LEU A 172 -3.69 -2.00 10.19
C LEU A 172 -3.60 -0.55 10.68
N GLN A 173 -3.24 -0.35 11.95
CA GLN A 173 -3.04 0.97 12.54
C GLN A 173 -1.83 1.67 11.94
N LEU A 174 -0.75 0.95 11.64
CA LEU A 174 0.41 1.49 10.92
C LEU A 174 -0.02 2.14 9.60
N GLN A 175 -0.85 1.46 8.79
CA GLN A 175 -1.35 2.05 7.54
C GLN A 175 -2.21 3.29 7.78
N ARG A 176 -3.10 3.25 8.78
CA ARG A 176 -3.92 4.41 9.16
C ARG A 176 -3.06 5.59 9.60
N ASN A 177 -1.99 5.36 10.35
CA ASN A 177 -1.05 6.41 10.76
C ASN A 177 -0.39 7.05 9.53
N VAL A 178 0.10 6.26 8.59
CA VAL A 178 0.67 6.75 7.32
C VAL A 178 -0.35 7.55 6.52
N ARG A 179 -1.59 7.07 6.42
CA ARG A 179 -2.68 7.80 5.74
C ARG A 179 -2.96 9.15 6.40
N GLN A 180 -3.05 9.18 7.73
CA GLN A 180 -3.31 10.38 8.52
C GLN A 180 -2.13 11.37 8.51
N GLY A 181 -0.90 10.87 8.47
CA GLY A 181 0.31 11.69 8.43
C GLY A 181 0.57 12.34 7.07
N THR A 182 -0.06 11.84 6.01
CA THR A 182 0.10 12.37 4.65
C THR A 182 -1.10 13.21 4.21
N LEU A 183 -1.93 12.70 3.29
CA LEU A 183 -3.04 13.42 2.68
C LEU A 183 -4.40 13.20 3.39
N GLY A 184 -4.40 12.39 4.45
CA GLY A 184 -5.57 12.08 5.28
C GLY A 184 -6.31 10.81 4.84
N GLU A 185 -6.97 10.14 5.80
CA GLU A 185 -7.67 8.87 5.53
C GLU A 185 -8.73 8.98 4.44
N ALA A 186 -9.57 10.03 4.48
CA ALA A 186 -10.64 10.22 3.50
C ALA A 186 -10.09 10.35 2.06
N PHE A 187 -8.95 11.00 1.90
CA PHE A 187 -8.28 11.10 0.61
C PHE A 187 -7.86 9.73 0.09
N TRP A 188 -7.20 8.92 0.92
CA TRP A 188 -6.70 7.61 0.53
C TRP A 188 -7.82 6.59 0.29
N VAL A 189 -8.91 6.66 1.07
CA VAL A 189 -10.11 5.86 0.83
C VAL A 189 -10.71 6.17 -0.55
N GLU A 190 -10.73 7.43 -0.95
CA GLU A 190 -11.21 7.80 -2.28
C GLU A 190 -10.24 7.33 -3.38
N LYS A 191 -8.93 7.45 -3.19
CA LYS A 191 -7.94 6.91 -4.15
C LYS A 191 -8.07 5.41 -4.34
N LEU A 192 -8.30 4.65 -3.28
CA LEU A 192 -8.57 3.21 -3.37
C LEU A 192 -9.81 2.90 -4.21
N ARG A 193 -10.89 3.66 -4.04
CA ARG A 193 -12.11 3.50 -4.88
C ARG A 193 -11.80 3.76 -6.35
N CYS A 194 -11.06 4.83 -6.63
CA CYS A 194 -10.63 5.18 -7.97
C CYS A 194 -9.76 4.07 -8.59
N GLN A 195 -8.86 3.46 -7.82
CA GLN A 195 -8.04 2.33 -8.28
C GLN A 195 -8.89 1.10 -8.64
N VAL A 196 -9.85 0.72 -7.80
CA VAL A 196 -10.75 -0.41 -8.09
C VAL A 196 -11.52 -0.19 -9.40
N ILE A 197 -11.96 1.04 -9.66
CA ILE A 197 -12.62 1.39 -10.93
C ILE A 197 -11.62 1.28 -12.09
N LEU A 198 -10.42 1.84 -11.94
CA LEU A 198 -9.37 1.81 -12.95
C LEU A 198 -8.97 0.38 -13.32
N ASP A 199 -8.78 -0.50 -12.35
CA ASP A 199 -8.44 -1.90 -12.57
C ASP A 199 -9.54 -2.64 -13.34
N ARG A 200 -10.80 -2.39 -13.01
CA ARG A 200 -11.94 -2.94 -13.76
C ARG A 200 -11.96 -2.46 -15.21
N LEU A 201 -11.66 -1.18 -15.45
CA LEU A 201 -11.56 -0.62 -16.80
C LEU A 201 -10.41 -1.27 -17.57
N LEU A 202 -9.23 -1.37 -16.97
CA LEU A 202 -8.07 -2.00 -17.60
C LEU A 202 -8.31 -3.47 -17.91
N LEU A 203 -8.93 -4.23 -16.99
CA LEU A 203 -9.32 -5.62 -17.23
C LEU A 203 -10.34 -5.75 -18.37
N PHE A 204 -11.33 -4.86 -18.42
CA PHE A 204 -12.29 -4.80 -19.52
C PHE A 204 -11.59 -4.54 -20.85
N MET A 205 -10.73 -3.52 -20.90
CA MET A 205 -9.97 -3.17 -22.12
C MET A 205 -9.09 -4.32 -22.60
N ARG A 206 -8.41 -5.03 -21.68
CA ARG A 206 -7.63 -6.23 -22.03
C ARG A 206 -8.50 -7.31 -22.65
N LYS A 207 -9.71 -7.54 -22.12
CA LYS A 207 -10.66 -8.53 -22.63
C LYS A 207 -11.33 -8.12 -23.95
N HIS A 208 -11.49 -6.82 -24.18
CA HIS A 208 -12.22 -6.25 -25.32
C HIS A 208 -11.31 -5.48 -26.29
N HIS A 209 -10.04 -5.87 -26.43
CA HIS A 209 -9.10 -5.32 -27.41
C HIS A 209 -8.99 -3.79 -27.40
N GLY A 210 -8.92 -3.20 -26.21
CA GLY A 210 -8.75 -1.76 -26.02
C GLY A 210 -10.05 -0.94 -26.04
N GLN A 211 -11.21 -1.58 -26.23
CA GLN A 211 -12.50 -0.88 -26.11
C GLN A 211 -12.80 -0.52 -24.66
N LEU A 212 -13.33 0.69 -24.44
CA LEU A 212 -13.84 1.13 -23.15
C LEU A 212 -15.31 0.72 -23.01
N PRO A 213 -15.77 0.40 -21.78
CA PRO A 213 -17.20 0.23 -21.54
C PRO A 213 -17.95 1.56 -21.76
N PRO A 214 -19.26 1.55 -21.97
CA PRO A 214 -20.03 2.78 -22.08
C PRO A 214 -19.96 3.58 -20.78
N LEU A 215 -19.83 4.92 -20.90
CA LEU A 215 -19.88 5.80 -19.75
C LEU A 215 -21.25 5.71 -19.06
N PRO A 216 -21.31 5.81 -17.72
CA PRO A 216 -22.58 5.97 -17.02
C PRO A 216 -23.34 7.17 -17.59
N TRP A 217 -24.64 7.01 -17.83
CA TRP A 217 -25.46 8.03 -18.51
C TRP A 217 -25.38 9.42 -17.85
N ARG A 218 -25.22 9.50 -16.53
CA ARG A 218 -25.04 10.75 -15.79
C ARG A 218 -23.76 11.48 -16.18
N ASP A 219 -22.67 10.75 -16.36
CA ASP A 219 -21.38 11.31 -16.81
C ASP A 219 -21.45 11.72 -18.28
N SER A 220 -22.15 10.93 -19.10
CA SER A 220 -22.41 11.27 -20.51
C SER A 220 -23.18 12.58 -20.63
N LEU A 221 -24.24 12.78 -19.83
CA LEU A 221 -24.99 14.03 -19.79
C LEU A 221 -24.17 15.20 -19.25
N ALA A 222 -23.43 15.01 -18.17
CA ALA A 222 -22.60 16.08 -17.60
C ALA A 222 -21.52 16.55 -18.59
N ARG A 223 -20.90 15.61 -19.32
CA ARG A 223 -19.93 15.93 -20.37
C ARG A 223 -20.59 16.68 -21.53
N PHE A 224 -21.78 16.26 -21.96
CA PHE A 224 -22.46 16.84 -23.12
C PHE A 224 -23.09 18.22 -22.84
N PHE A 225 -23.77 18.36 -21.70
CA PHE A 225 -24.55 19.57 -21.39
C PHE A 225 -23.81 20.59 -20.53
N LEU A 226 -22.86 20.15 -19.70
CA LEU A 226 -22.16 21.04 -18.76
C LEU A 226 -20.69 21.25 -19.13
N THR A 227 -20.20 20.61 -20.21
CA THR A 227 -18.77 20.60 -20.60
C THR A 227 -17.84 20.32 -19.42
N ARG A 228 -18.32 19.56 -18.42
CA ARG A 228 -17.63 19.36 -17.15
C ARG A 228 -16.98 17.99 -17.16
N GLU A 229 -15.66 17.96 -16.99
CA GLU A 229 -14.96 16.71 -16.70
C GLU A 229 -15.35 16.19 -15.31
N THR A 230 -15.95 15.01 -15.29
CA THR A 230 -16.24 14.28 -14.03
C THR A 230 -15.05 13.39 -13.65
N ALA A 231 -15.00 12.97 -12.38
CA ALA A 231 -13.95 12.05 -11.91
C ALA A 231 -13.90 10.75 -12.75
N ASN A 232 -15.06 10.23 -13.17
CA ASN A 232 -15.14 9.06 -14.03
C ASN A 232 -14.56 9.32 -15.42
N THR A 233 -14.81 10.48 -16.03
CA THR A 233 -14.20 10.80 -17.33
C THR A 233 -12.67 10.85 -17.28
N LYS A 234 -12.10 11.37 -16.19
CA LYS A 234 -10.65 11.38 -15.95
C LYS A 234 -10.09 9.97 -15.77
N LEU A 235 -10.80 9.11 -15.03
CA LEU A 235 -10.44 7.70 -14.87
C LEU A 235 -10.43 6.94 -16.20
N PHE A 236 -11.41 7.17 -17.08
CA PHE A 236 -11.47 6.53 -18.39
C PHE A 236 -10.33 7.00 -19.31
N ALA A 237 -10.04 8.30 -19.30
CA ALA A 237 -8.89 8.83 -20.04
C ALA A 237 -7.57 8.25 -19.52
N LEU A 238 -7.40 8.15 -18.19
CA LEU A 238 -6.23 7.53 -17.58
C LEU A 238 -6.12 6.03 -17.90
N ALA A 239 -7.23 5.28 -17.86
CA ALA A 239 -7.25 3.87 -18.23
C ALA A 239 -6.74 3.68 -19.66
N ARG A 240 -7.15 4.58 -20.57
CA ARG A 240 -6.72 4.56 -21.96
C ARG A 240 -5.22 4.80 -22.10
N THR A 241 -4.70 5.87 -21.49
CA THR A 241 -3.27 6.19 -21.57
C THR A 241 -2.40 5.08 -20.98
N MET A 242 -2.83 4.49 -19.86
CA MET A 242 -2.15 3.35 -19.25
C MET A 242 -2.18 2.11 -20.14
N TYR A 243 -3.33 1.76 -20.74
CA TYR A 243 -3.43 0.61 -21.65
C TYR A 243 -2.51 0.76 -22.86
N ASP A 244 -2.52 1.94 -23.50
CA ASP A 244 -1.73 2.21 -24.71
C ASP A 244 -0.22 2.20 -24.41
N SER A 245 0.20 2.61 -23.20
CA SER A 245 1.60 2.55 -22.76
C SER A 245 2.16 1.13 -22.56
N VAL A 246 1.28 0.15 -22.31
CA VAL A 246 1.66 -1.25 -22.10
C VAL A 246 1.69 -2.03 -23.44
N GLY A 247 0.95 -1.60 -24.45
CA GLY A 247 0.92 -2.23 -25.78
C GLY A 247 2.06 -1.81 -26.72
N THR A 248 2.95 -0.91 -26.29
CA THR A 248 4.06 -0.36 -27.09
C THR A 248 5.45 -0.91 -26.71
N THR A 249 5.50 -1.91 -25.82
CA THR A 249 6.69 -2.71 -25.47
C THR A 249 6.47 -4.17 -25.83
#